data_AF-A0A8C6LA19-F1
#
_entry.id   AF-A0A8C6LA19-F1
#
_cell.length_a   1.000
_cell.length_b   1.000
_cell.length_c   1.000
_cell.angle_alpha   90.00
_cell.angle_beta   90.00
_cell.angle_gamma   90.00
#
_symmetry.space_group_name_H-M   'P 1'
#
loop_
_entity.id
_entity.type
_entity.pdbx_description
1 polymer ?
#
loop_
_entity_poly.entity_id
_entity_poly.type
_entity_poly.pdbx_seq_one_letter_code
_entity_poly.pdbx_strand_id
1 'polypeptide(L)'
;MPKGKKAKGKKVAPAPSVAKKHEAKKVVNPLFEKRPKNYGIGQDIQPKRDLTRFVKWPRYVRLQRQRSILYKRLKVPPAINQFTQALDRQTATQLFKLAHKYRPETKQEKKKRLLARAEQKAAGKGDTPTKRPPVLRAGVNTVTSLVESKKAQLVIIAHDVDPIELVVFLPALCRKMGVPYCIVKGKARLGRLVHRKTCTSVAFTQINPEDKGALAKLVEAIKTNYNDRYEEVRVNHVSIYILQICLKTNFPNNLNLFFRSVVTGEVASWAPNPQPASLSWRKQRPRSWQPSLVKMFGIKNLCPKITEFVYHLKLVLYKLLS
;
A
#
# COMPACT_ATOMS: atom_id res chain seq x y z
N MET A 1 78.53 26.73 -56.34
CA MET A 1 78.23 25.75 -57.42
C MET A 1 78.04 24.38 -56.78
N PRO A 2 77.24 23.42 -57.29
CA PRO A 2 76.12 23.51 -58.24
C PRO A 2 74.79 22.96 -57.62
N LYS A 3 73.65 23.55 -58.00
CA LYS A 3 72.31 23.17 -57.50
C LYS A 3 71.74 21.99 -58.29
N GLY A 4 71.21 21.02 -57.56
CA GLY A 4 70.76 19.71 -58.05
C GLY A 4 69.54 19.75 -58.98
N LYS A 5 69.55 18.84 -59.95
CA LYS A 5 68.42 18.55 -60.84
C LYS A 5 67.42 17.63 -60.15
N LYS A 6 66.17 18.09 -60.05
CA LYS A 6 64.99 17.29 -59.69
C LYS A 6 64.72 16.24 -60.77
N ALA A 7 64.69 14.97 -60.40
CA ALA A 7 64.12 13.89 -61.21
C ALA A 7 62.72 13.53 -60.67
N LYS A 8 61.74 13.50 -61.58
CA LYS A 8 60.31 13.33 -61.35
C LYS A 8 59.98 12.01 -60.63
N GLY A 9 59.30 12.09 -59.49
CA GLY A 9 58.75 10.95 -58.77
C GLY A 9 57.64 10.26 -59.56
N LYS A 10 57.80 8.96 -59.82
CA LYS A 10 56.75 8.08 -60.34
C LYS A 10 55.90 7.64 -59.14
N LYS A 11 54.62 7.99 -59.18
CA LYS A 11 53.61 7.71 -58.15
C LYS A 11 53.58 6.20 -57.85
N VAL A 12 53.89 5.85 -56.60
CA VAL A 12 53.70 4.50 -56.04
C VAL A 12 52.20 4.22 -55.99
N ALA A 13 51.79 3.04 -56.48
CA ALA A 13 50.40 2.64 -56.60
C ALA A 13 49.68 2.60 -55.23
N PRO A 14 48.40 3.00 -55.16
CA PRO A 14 47.61 2.93 -53.93
C PRO A 14 47.37 1.47 -53.49
N ALA A 15 47.34 1.26 -52.17
CA ALA A 15 47.05 -0.03 -51.54
C ALA A 15 45.73 -0.64 -52.06
N PRO A 16 45.65 -1.98 -52.23
CA PRO A 16 44.47 -2.63 -52.79
C PRO A 16 43.24 -2.32 -51.91
N SER A 17 42.18 -1.91 -52.58
CA SER A 17 40.90 -1.50 -52.00
C SER A 17 40.45 -2.48 -50.91
N VAL A 18 40.07 -1.92 -49.76
CA VAL A 18 39.23 -2.55 -48.73
C VAL A 18 38.32 -3.57 -49.40
N ALA A 19 38.60 -4.86 -49.20
CA ALA A 19 37.77 -5.94 -49.71
C ALA A 19 36.35 -5.66 -49.21
N LYS A 20 35.45 -5.25 -50.12
CA LYS A 20 34.02 -5.18 -49.84
C LYS A 20 33.66 -6.57 -49.33
N LYS A 21 33.31 -6.67 -48.05
CA LYS A 21 32.71 -7.86 -47.48
C LYS A 21 31.51 -8.15 -48.39
N HIS A 22 31.62 -9.16 -49.24
CA HIS A 22 30.52 -9.58 -50.09
C HIS A 22 29.42 -10.03 -49.12
N GLU A 23 28.41 -9.19 -48.92
CA GLU A 23 27.22 -9.58 -48.18
C GLU A 23 26.64 -10.78 -48.91
N ALA A 24 26.67 -11.94 -48.25
CA ALA A 24 26.05 -13.14 -48.79
C ALA A 24 24.60 -12.80 -49.10
N LYS A 25 24.23 -12.83 -50.38
CA LYS A 25 22.84 -12.67 -50.82
C LYS A 25 22.04 -13.72 -50.07
N LYS A 26 21.19 -13.30 -49.11
CA LYS A 26 20.29 -14.21 -48.41
C LYS A 26 19.50 -14.94 -49.49
N VAL A 27 19.58 -16.27 -49.52
CA VAL A 27 18.81 -17.10 -50.44
C VAL A 27 17.35 -16.91 -50.07
N VAL A 28 16.65 -16.03 -50.79
CA VAL A 28 15.22 -15.80 -50.60
C VAL A 28 14.50 -16.84 -51.44
N ASN A 29 13.91 -17.83 -50.76
CA ASN A 29 13.05 -18.80 -51.43
C ASN A 29 11.77 -18.07 -51.90
N PRO A 30 11.48 -18.03 -53.23
CA PRO A 30 10.33 -17.31 -53.77
C PRO A 30 8.97 -17.86 -53.30
N LEU A 31 8.95 -19.06 -52.69
CA LEU A 31 7.75 -19.65 -52.09
C LEU A 31 7.33 -19.00 -50.76
N PHE A 32 8.22 -18.26 -50.08
CA PHE A 32 7.89 -17.59 -48.82
C PHE A 32 7.46 -16.14 -49.07
N GLU A 33 6.15 -15.92 -49.01
CA GLU A 33 5.55 -14.59 -49.08
C GLU A 33 5.12 -14.07 -47.70
N LYS A 34 5.25 -12.76 -47.50
CA LYS A 34 4.72 -12.08 -46.30
C LYS A 34 3.20 -11.99 -46.43
N ARG A 35 2.47 -12.74 -45.61
CA ARG A 35 1.01 -12.64 -45.47
C ARG A 35 0.63 -11.99 -44.13
N PRO A 36 0.80 -10.66 -43.97
CA PRO A 36 0.42 -9.98 -42.74
C PRO A 36 -1.11 -10.01 -42.59
N LYS A 37 -1.58 -10.35 -41.38
CA LYS A 37 -3.00 -10.27 -41.02
C LYS A 37 -3.31 -8.88 -40.48
N ASN A 38 -4.45 -8.32 -40.90
CA ASN A 38 -4.97 -7.06 -40.41
C ASN A 38 -5.97 -7.31 -39.29
N TYR A 39 -5.58 -7.00 -38.04
CA TYR A 39 -6.45 -7.18 -36.86
C TYR A 39 -7.33 -5.96 -36.55
N GLY A 40 -7.54 -5.08 -37.53
CA GLY A 40 -8.51 -3.99 -37.45
C GLY A 40 -9.94 -4.47 -37.24
N ILE A 41 -10.83 -3.55 -36.87
CA ILE A 41 -12.24 -3.86 -36.64
C ILE A 41 -12.85 -4.33 -37.97
N GLY A 42 -13.47 -5.52 -37.98
CA GLY A 42 -14.14 -6.08 -39.15
C GLY A 42 -13.21 -6.74 -40.19
N GLN A 43 -11.93 -6.94 -39.86
CA GLN A 43 -10.94 -7.59 -40.72
C GLN A 43 -10.66 -9.02 -40.22
N ASP A 44 -9.40 -9.42 -40.06
CA ASP A 44 -9.03 -10.76 -39.62
C ASP A 44 -9.42 -11.04 -38.15
N ILE A 45 -9.55 -12.33 -37.81
CA ILE A 45 -9.83 -12.78 -36.43
C ILE A 45 -8.76 -12.23 -35.49
N GLN A 46 -9.21 -11.57 -34.42
CA GLN A 46 -8.32 -10.98 -33.43
C GLN A 46 -7.43 -12.04 -32.76
N PRO A 47 -6.16 -11.71 -32.48
CA PRO A 47 -5.27 -12.64 -31.80
C PRO A 47 -5.73 -12.84 -30.35
N LYS A 48 -5.24 -13.92 -29.73
CA LYS A 48 -5.41 -14.13 -28.29
C LYS A 48 -4.72 -12.98 -27.55
N ARG A 49 -5.49 -12.22 -26.76
CA ARG A 49 -5.01 -11.11 -25.93
C ARG A 49 -5.16 -11.45 -24.45
N ASP A 50 -4.49 -10.70 -23.58
CA ASP A 50 -4.74 -10.81 -22.15
C ASP A 50 -6.16 -10.32 -21.83
N LEU A 51 -7.01 -11.25 -21.38
CA LEU A 51 -8.40 -10.99 -21.00
C LEU A 51 -8.59 -10.90 -19.48
N THR A 52 -7.53 -11.00 -18.66
CA THR A 52 -7.59 -11.09 -17.19
C THR A 52 -8.48 -10.02 -16.53
N ARG A 53 -8.50 -8.80 -17.09
CA ARG A 53 -9.36 -7.69 -16.63
C ARG A 53 -10.86 -7.91 -16.91
N PHE A 54 -11.20 -8.58 -18.02
CA PHE A 54 -12.57 -8.81 -18.49
C PHE A 54 -13.12 -10.20 -18.12
N VAL A 55 -12.28 -11.07 -17.54
CA VAL A 55 -12.71 -12.38 -17.03
C VAL A 55 -13.84 -12.22 -16.01
N LYS A 56 -14.88 -13.05 -16.15
CA LYS A 56 -15.92 -13.22 -15.13
C LYS A 56 -15.34 -14.01 -13.94
N TRP A 57 -14.77 -13.29 -12.99
CA TRP A 57 -14.11 -13.90 -11.82
C TRP A 57 -15.09 -14.67 -10.91
N PRO A 58 -14.63 -15.77 -10.27
CA PRO A 58 -15.41 -16.50 -9.26
C PRO A 58 -15.92 -15.58 -8.13
N ARG A 59 -17.03 -15.95 -7.49
CA ARG A 59 -17.70 -15.10 -6.48
C ARG A 59 -16.77 -14.68 -5.33
N TYR A 60 -15.95 -15.57 -4.80
CA TYR A 60 -15.06 -15.27 -3.67
C TYR A 60 -14.00 -14.21 -4.02
N VAL A 61 -13.43 -14.24 -5.23
CA VAL A 61 -12.48 -13.22 -5.72
C VAL A 61 -13.18 -11.87 -5.83
N ARG A 62 -14.40 -11.86 -6.39
CA ARG A 62 -15.21 -10.63 -6.51
C ARG A 62 -15.51 -10.02 -5.13
N LEU A 63 -15.96 -10.85 -4.18
CA LEU A 63 -16.26 -10.40 -2.80
C LEU A 63 -15.03 -9.83 -2.10
N GLN A 64 -13.86 -10.48 -2.20
CA GLN A 64 -12.62 -9.97 -1.61
C GLN A 64 -12.19 -8.62 -2.20
N ARG A 65 -12.27 -8.48 -3.54
CA ARG A 65 -11.96 -7.22 -4.24
C ARG A 65 -12.96 -6.12 -3.87
N GLN A 66 -14.26 -6.42 -3.86
CA GLN A 66 -15.31 -5.48 -3.46
C GLN A 66 -15.13 -5.03 -2.00
N ARG A 67 -14.83 -5.94 -1.07
CA ARG A 67 -14.49 -5.61 0.33
C ARG A 67 -13.33 -4.61 0.37
N SER A 68 -12.22 -4.88 -0.32
CA SER A 68 -11.07 -3.96 -0.37
C SER A 68 -11.41 -2.58 -0.96
N ILE A 69 -12.25 -2.53 -1.99
CA ILE A 69 -12.72 -1.27 -2.59
C ILE A 69 -13.59 -0.50 -1.60
N LEU A 70 -14.52 -1.17 -0.91
CA LEU A 70 -15.39 -0.54 0.09
C LEU A 70 -14.59 0.11 1.21
N TYR A 71 -13.57 -0.56 1.77
CA TYR A 71 -12.69 0.02 2.79
C TYR A 71 -11.97 1.29 2.33
N LYS A 72 -11.69 1.44 1.03
CA LYS A 72 -11.06 2.65 0.47
C LYS A 72 -12.05 3.78 0.19
N ARG A 73 -13.32 3.44 -0.04
CA ARG A 73 -14.38 4.41 -0.43
C ARG A 73 -15.11 4.96 0.77
N LEU A 74 -15.41 4.11 1.75
CA LEU A 74 -16.08 4.50 2.98
C LEU A 74 -15.15 5.34 3.86
N LYS A 75 -15.75 6.23 4.67
CA LYS A 75 -15.05 6.94 5.74
C LYS A 75 -14.71 5.95 6.84
N VAL A 76 -13.42 5.66 7.00
CA VAL A 76 -12.94 4.73 8.02
C VAL A 76 -12.68 5.53 9.31
N PRO A 77 -13.25 5.10 10.45
CA PRO A 77 -12.97 5.71 11.74
C PRO A 77 -11.47 5.65 12.11
N PRO A 78 -10.92 6.66 12.81
CA PRO A 78 -9.50 6.74 13.17
C PRO A 78 -9.01 5.52 13.97
N ALA A 79 -9.86 4.99 14.85
CA ALA A 79 -9.57 3.80 15.65
C ALA A 79 -9.28 2.53 14.81
N ILE A 80 -9.82 2.46 13.59
CA ILE A 80 -9.53 1.38 12.63
C ILE A 80 -8.40 1.80 11.69
N ASN A 81 -8.41 3.07 11.28
CA ASN A 81 -7.45 3.62 10.34
C ASN A 81 -6.00 3.56 10.85
N GLN A 82 -5.77 3.65 12.17
CA GLN A 82 -4.42 3.51 12.76
C GLN A 82 -3.71 2.21 12.33
N PHE A 83 -4.44 1.11 12.07
CA PHE A 83 -3.85 -0.15 11.61
C PHE A 83 -3.35 -0.11 10.17
N THR A 84 -3.75 0.89 9.38
CA THR A 84 -3.19 1.09 8.03
C THR A 84 -1.75 1.65 8.10
N GLN A 85 -1.42 2.36 9.19
CA GLN A 85 -0.12 2.99 9.43
C GLN A 85 0.80 2.04 10.18
N ALA A 86 1.38 1.10 9.44
CA ALA A 86 2.32 0.13 9.98
C ALA A 86 3.78 0.60 9.90
N LEU A 87 4.62 0.02 10.76
CA LEU A 87 6.03 0.33 10.92
C LEU A 87 6.78 0.13 9.61
N ASP A 88 7.79 0.97 9.38
CA ASP A 88 8.64 0.91 8.19
C ASP A 88 9.41 -0.41 8.12
N ARG A 89 9.89 -0.74 6.91
CA ARG A 89 10.48 -2.05 6.63
C ARG A 89 11.80 -2.24 7.38
N GLN A 90 12.60 -1.20 7.53
CA GLN A 90 13.93 -1.25 8.13
C GLN A 90 13.81 -1.50 9.63
N THR A 91 13.03 -0.68 10.33
CA THR A 91 12.77 -0.84 11.77
C THR A 91 12.09 -2.18 12.06
N ALA A 92 11.13 -2.59 11.22
CA ALA A 92 10.51 -3.91 11.37
C ALA A 92 11.52 -5.05 11.24
N THR A 93 12.49 -4.95 10.32
CA THR A 93 13.52 -5.99 10.14
C THR A 93 14.43 -6.10 11.37
N GLN A 94 14.85 -4.96 11.93
CA GLN A 94 15.63 -4.92 13.17
C GLN A 94 14.85 -5.50 14.36
N LEU A 95 13.58 -5.12 14.49
CA LEU A 95 12.67 -5.65 15.50
C LEU A 95 12.52 -7.16 15.40
N PHE A 96 12.29 -7.71 14.20
CA PHE A 96 12.17 -9.16 14.02
C PHE A 96 13.50 -9.90 14.24
N LYS A 97 14.65 -9.29 13.90
CA LYS A 97 15.97 -9.87 14.20
C LYS A 97 16.18 -10.01 15.71
N LEU A 98 15.82 -8.98 16.48
CA LEU A 98 15.86 -9.05 17.94
C LEU A 98 14.87 -10.09 18.46
N ALA A 99 13.62 -10.04 18.00
CA ALA A 99 12.56 -10.93 18.45
C ALA A 99 12.89 -12.42 18.16
N HIS A 100 13.63 -12.71 17.08
CA HIS A 100 14.07 -14.06 16.74
C HIS A 100 14.96 -14.71 17.83
N LYS A 101 15.71 -13.91 18.60
CA LYS A 101 16.51 -14.42 19.74
C LYS A 101 15.64 -14.87 20.91
N TYR A 102 14.49 -14.24 21.12
CA TYR A 102 13.60 -14.45 22.28
C TYR A 102 12.42 -15.37 21.97
N ARG A 103 12.55 -16.26 20.98
CA ARG A 103 11.47 -17.17 20.58
C ARG A 103 11.14 -18.16 21.69
N PRO A 104 9.85 -18.50 21.89
CA PRO A 104 9.47 -19.54 22.82
C PRO A 104 9.90 -20.91 22.30
N GLU A 105 10.18 -21.83 23.22
CA GLU A 105 10.58 -23.20 22.91
C GLU A 105 9.57 -23.96 22.04
N THR A 106 10.09 -24.83 21.18
CA THR A 106 9.25 -25.79 20.45
C THR A 106 8.77 -26.93 21.36
N LYS A 107 7.72 -27.66 20.93
CA LYS A 107 7.26 -28.85 21.67
C LYS A 107 8.36 -29.92 21.80
N GLN A 108 9.21 -30.05 20.79
CA GLN A 108 10.32 -31.01 20.79
C GLN A 108 11.43 -30.59 21.76
N GLU A 109 11.83 -29.31 21.75
CA GLU A 109 12.78 -28.75 22.72
C GLU A 109 12.24 -28.87 24.15
N LYS A 110 10.95 -28.59 24.35
CA LYS A 110 10.30 -28.76 25.65
C LYS A 110 10.37 -30.21 26.11
N LYS A 111 10.09 -31.19 25.23
CA LYS A 111 10.21 -32.63 25.54
C LYS A 111 11.65 -32.97 25.93
N LYS A 112 12.64 -32.54 25.16
CA LYS A 112 14.06 -32.77 25.46
C LYS A 112 14.47 -32.17 26.81
N ARG A 113 14.05 -30.94 27.11
CA ARG A 113 14.31 -30.29 28.41
C ARG A 113 13.70 -31.08 29.57
N LEU A 114 12.46 -31.56 29.41
CA LEU A 114 11.78 -32.34 30.45
C LEU A 114 12.43 -33.70 30.65
N LEU A 115 12.84 -34.38 29.57
CA LEU A 115 13.58 -35.64 29.65
C LEU A 115 14.92 -35.46 30.37
N ALA A 116 15.72 -34.46 29.98
CA ALA A 116 16.99 -34.16 30.64
C ALA A 116 16.81 -33.83 32.13
N ARG A 117 15.76 -33.08 32.49
CA ARG A 117 15.43 -32.80 33.90
C ARG A 117 14.98 -34.06 34.65
N ALA A 118 14.21 -34.93 34.01
CA ALA A 118 13.78 -36.20 34.59
C ALA A 118 14.96 -37.16 34.81
N GLU A 119 15.88 -37.25 33.85
CA GLU A 119 17.13 -38.02 33.97
C GLU A 119 18.02 -37.51 35.11
N GLN A 120 18.18 -36.18 35.22
CA GLN A 120 18.93 -35.58 36.33
C GLN A 120 18.29 -35.87 37.69
N LYS A 121 16.95 -35.84 37.75
CA LYS A 121 16.20 -36.18 38.97
C LYS A 121 16.32 -37.67 39.31
N ALA A 122 16.27 -38.55 38.31
CA ALA A 122 16.47 -39.99 38.49
C ALA A 122 17.90 -40.32 38.95
N ALA A 123 18.90 -39.56 38.50
CA ALA A 123 20.28 -39.64 38.96
C ALA A 123 20.51 -39.05 40.37
N GLY A 124 19.45 -38.79 41.13
CA GLY A 124 19.53 -38.35 42.53
C GLY A 124 19.86 -36.87 42.74
N LYS A 125 19.99 -36.07 41.67
CA LYS A 125 20.14 -34.61 41.81
C LYS A 125 18.77 -34.02 42.16
N GLY A 126 18.67 -33.34 43.31
CA GLY A 126 17.44 -32.70 43.78
C GLY A 126 16.87 -31.69 42.76
N ASP A 127 15.56 -31.41 42.86
CA ASP A 127 14.88 -30.53 41.90
C ASP A 127 15.19 -29.05 42.17
N THR A 128 16.29 -28.56 41.61
CA THR A 128 16.71 -27.15 41.77
C THR A 128 15.85 -26.21 40.90
N PRO A 129 15.31 -25.10 41.45
CA PRO A 129 14.54 -24.14 40.68
C PRO A 129 15.40 -23.45 39.61
N THR A 130 15.22 -23.81 38.33
CA THR A 130 15.96 -23.18 37.22
C THR A 130 15.42 -21.78 36.93
N LYS A 131 16.33 -20.80 36.73
CA LYS A 131 15.97 -19.45 36.27
C LYS A 131 15.24 -19.52 34.93
N ARG A 132 14.03 -18.94 34.87
CA ARG A 132 13.23 -18.93 33.63
C ARG A 132 13.90 -18.01 32.59
N PRO A 133 14.15 -18.49 31.36
CA PRO A 133 14.71 -17.63 30.32
C PRO A 133 13.70 -16.54 29.92
N PRO A 134 14.17 -15.34 29.56
CA PRO A 134 13.32 -14.32 28.97
C PRO A 134 12.82 -14.82 27.61
N VAL A 135 11.50 -14.81 27.43
CA VAL A 135 10.83 -15.25 26.21
C VAL A 135 9.76 -14.25 25.83
N LEU A 136 9.47 -14.17 24.54
CA LEU A 136 8.34 -13.41 24.02
C LEU A 136 7.02 -13.94 24.58
N ARG A 137 6.15 -13.02 24.99
CA ARG A 137 4.79 -13.33 25.40
C ARG A 137 3.86 -13.07 24.24
N ALA A 138 2.98 -14.01 23.94
CA ALA A 138 2.16 -13.96 22.74
C ALA A 138 0.69 -14.23 23.08
N GLY A 139 -0.20 -13.59 22.34
CA GLY A 139 -1.65 -13.71 22.50
C GLY A 139 -2.25 -12.50 23.22
N VAL A 140 -3.43 -12.08 22.77
CA VAL A 140 -4.09 -10.83 23.21
C VAL A 140 -4.25 -10.81 24.73
N ASN A 141 -4.88 -11.82 25.31
CA ASN A 141 -5.20 -11.83 26.75
C ASN A 141 -3.94 -11.80 27.63
N THR A 142 -2.88 -12.49 27.23
CA THR A 142 -1.62 -12.44 27.98
C THR A 142 -0.95 -11.08 27.84
N VAL A 143 -0.98 -10.49 26.64
CA VAL A 143 -0.41 -9.17 26.38
C VAL A 143 -1.18 -8.08 27.13
N THR A 144 -2.51 -8.13 27.18
CA THR A 144 -3.33 -7.14 27.91
C THR A 144 -3.00 -7.13 29.40
N SER A 145 -2.97 -8.30 30.05
CA SER A 145 -2.61 -8.39 31.47
C SER A 145 -1.18 -7.90 31.75
N LEU A 146 -0.26 -8.07 30.80
CA LEU A 146 1.12 -7.56 30.92
C LEU A 146 1.22 -6.04 30.76
N VAL A 147 0.35 -5.45 29.93
CA VAL A 147 0.27 -3.99 29.76
C VAL A 147 -0.38 -3.35 30.99
N GLU A 148 -1.47 -3.93 31.49
CA GLU A 148 -2.15 -3.48 32.72
C GLU A 148 -1.23 -3.55 33.94
N SER A 149 -0.44 -4.63 34.06
CA SER A 149 0.55 -4.76 35.13
C SER A 149 1.86 -3.99 34.87
N LYS A 150 1.96 -3.24 33.77
CA LYS A 150 3.17 -2.49 33.35
C LYS A 150 4.45 -3.34 33.29
N LYS A 151 4.31 -4.65 33.04
CA LYS A 151 5.43 -5.59 32.87
C LYS A 151 5.93 -5.70 31.43
N ALA A 152 5.14 -5.21 30.47
CA ALA A 152 5.53 -5.15 29.07
C ALA A 152 6.45 -3.94 28.82
N GLN A 153 7.61 -4.20 28.21
CA GLN A 153 8.55 -3.16 27.77
C GLN A 153 8.22 -2.65 26.38
N LEU A 154 7.73 -3.51 25.49
CA LEU A 154 7.34 -3.16 24.12
C LEU A 154 6.25 -4.11 23.64
N VAL A 155 5.20 -3.56 23.02
CA VAL A 155 4.08 -4.32 22.45
C VAL A 155 4.10 -4.23 20.93
N ILE A 156 3.91 -5.37 20.27
CA ILE A 156 3.83 -5.52 18.82
C ILE A 156 2.43 -6.00 18.46
N ILE A 157 1.76 -5.27 17.58
CA ILE A 157 0.39 -5.56 17.14
C ILE A 157 0.39 -5.82 15.64
N ALA A 158 -0.30 -6.86 15.18
CA ALA A 158 -0.49 -7.10 13.75
C ALA A 158 -1.54 -6.15 13.15
N HIS A 159 -1.32 -5.70 11.92
CA HIS A 159 -2.28 -4.84 11.21
C HIS A 159 -3.49 -5.56 10.59
N ASP A 160 -3.38 -6.86 10.32
CA ASP A 160 -4.28 -7.65 9.46
C ASP A 160 -5.10 -8.66 10.27
N VAL A 161 -5.52 -8.27 11.48
CA VAL A 161 -6.34 -9.10 12.36
C VAL A 161 -7.80 -9.07 11.89
N ASP A 162 -8.41 -10.24 11.83
CA ASP A 162 -9.80 -10.47 11.43
C ASP A 162 -10.29 -11.54 12.42
N PRO A 163 -11.16 -11.21 13.40
CA PRO A 163 -11.90 -9.95 13.64
C PRO A 163 -11.06 -8.81 14.26
N ILE A 164 -11.30 -7.56 13.86
CA ILE A 164 -10.48 -6.38 14.23
C ILE A 164 -10.66 -5.96 15.69
N GLU A 165 -11.83 -6.22 16.26
CA GLU A 165 -12.29 -5.90 17.60
C GLU A 165 -11.31 -6.40 18.68
N LEU A 166 -10.61 -7.50 18.40
CA LEU A 166 -9.59 -8.09 19.27
C LEU A 166 -8.41 -7.14 19.55
N VAL A 167 -8.12 -6.20 18.66
CA VAL A 167 -6.94 -5.33 18.76
C VAL A 167 -7.26 -3.84 18.77
N VAL A 168 -8.49 -3.41 18.46
CA VAL A 168 -8.86 -1.97 18.39
C VAL A 168 -8.53 -1.22 19.69
N PHE A 169 -8.73 -1.85 20.84
CA PHE A 169 -8.51 -1.23 22.14
C PHE A 169 -7.03 -1.23 22.58
N LEU A 170 -6.17 -2.05 21.98
CA LEU A 170 -4.78 -2.24 22.44
C LEU A 170 -3.92 -0.97 22.34
N PRO A 171 -3.93 -0.19 21.23
CA PRO A 171 -3.15 1.05 21.16
C PRO A 171 -3.55 2.06 22.25
N ALA A 172 -4.85 2.20 22.50
CA ALA A 172 -5.37 3.09 23.55
C ALA A 172 -4.96 2.62 24.96
N LEU A 173 -5.01 1.31 25.22
CA LEU A 173 -4.56 0.70 26.46
C LEU A 173 -3.06 0.92 26.68
N CYS A 174 -2.23 0.66 25.66
CA CYS A 174 -0.78 0.84 25.73
C CYS A 174 -0.41 2.30 26.04
N ARG A 175 -1.09 3.26 25.40
CA ARG A 175 -0.89 4.70 25.70
C ARG A 175 -1.27 5.04 27.14
N LYS A 176 -2.45 4.61 27.61
CA LYS A 176 -2.91 4.91 28.98
C LYS A 176 -1.96 4.36 30.04
N MET A 177 -1.36 3.20 29.78
CA MET A 177 -0.40 2.57 30.69
C MET A 177 1.05 3.04 30.50
N GLY A 178 1.33 3.88 29.49
CA GLY A 178 2.66 4.40 29.19
C GLY A 178 3.60 3.38 28.53
N VAL A 179 3.07 2.31 27.93
CA VAL A 179 3.85 1.26 27.27
C VAL A 179 4.00 1.60 25.78
N PRO A 180 5.22 1.54 25.21
CA PRO A 180 5.43 1.75 23.79
C PRO A 180 4.82 0.60 22.97
N TYR A 181 4.14 0.95 21.88
CA TYR A 181 3.53 -0.03 20.98
C TYR A 181 3.88 0.23 19.52
N CYS A 182 3.93 -0.82 18.72
CA CYS A 182 4.11 -0.72 17.28
C CYS A 182 3.09 -1.57 16.52
N ILE A 183 2.73 -1.12 15.33
CA ILE A 183 1.86 -1.85 14.41
C ILE A 183 2.71 -2.42 13.29
N VAL A 184 2.67 -3.74 13.08
CA VAL A 184 3.54 -4.45 12.15
C VAL A 184 2.73 -5.15 11.06
N LYS A 185 3.28 -5.16 9.85
CA LYS A 185 2.68 -5.85 8.70
C LYS A 185 2.84 -7.37 8.82
N GLY A 186 1.70 -8.06 8.88
CA GLY A 186 1.56 -9.51 8.71
C GLY A 186 1.48 -10.29 10.03
N LYS A 187 0.27 -10.69 10.44
CA LYS A 187 0.01 -11.59 11.57
C LYS A 187 0.65 -12.97 11.40
N ALA A 188 0.86 -13.39 10.16
CA ALA A 188 1.58 -14.62 9.83
C ALA A 188 3.06 -14.55 10.22
N ARG A 189 3.69 -13.36 10.11
CA ARG A 189 5.10 -13.17 10.50
C ARG A 189 5.28 -13.27 12.01
N LEU A 190 4.36 -12.66 12.78
CA LEU A 190 4.32 -12.85 14.24
C LEU A 190 4.01 -14.30 14.61
N GLY A 191 3.12 -14.97 13.87
CA GLY A 191 2.83 -16.40 14.03
C GLY A 191 4.08 -17.26 13.92
N ARG A 192 4.87 -17.07 12.84
CA ARG A 192 6.09 -17.83 12.58
C ARG A 192 7.10 -17.71 13.71
N LEU A 193 7.21 -16.53 14.32
CA LEU A 193 8.09 -16.27 15.45
C LEU A 193 7.74 -17.15 16.67
N VAL A 194 6.46 -17.31 16.95
CA VAL A 194 5.90 -18.04 18.11
C VAL A 194 5.60 -19.52 17.78
N HIS A 195 6.01 -20.01 16.59
CA HIS A 195 5.70 -21.35 16.11
C HIS A 195 4.18 -21.63 15.97
N ARG A 196 3.41 -20.62 15.58
CA ARG A 196 1.97 -20.70 15.27
C ARG A 196 1.70 -20.27 13.83
N LYS A 197 0.51 -20.60 13.29
CA LYS A 197 0.10 -20.13 11.96
C LYS A 197 -0.07 -18.60 11.93
N THR A 198 -0.67 -18.06 12.98
CA THR A 198 -0.93 -16.62 13.14
C THR A 198 -0.72 -16.21 14.60
N CYS A 199 -0.38 -14.95 14.81
CA CYS A 199 -0.36 -14.32 16.12
C CYS A 199 -0.83 -12.86 15.98
N THR A 200 -1.70 -12.42 16.87
CA THR A 200 -2.32 -11.09 16.84
C THR A 200 -1.45 -10.04 17.53
N SER A 201 -0.93 -10.36 18.71
CA SER A 201 -0.05 -9.49 19.48
C SER A 201 1.05 -10.26 20.19
N VAL A 202 2.21 -9.62 20.31
CA VAL A 202 3.41 -10.13 20.98
C VAL A 202 3.97 -9.01 21.87
N ALA A 203 4.49 -9.36 23.04
CA ALA A 203 5.12 -8.42 23.96
C ALA A 203 6.51 -8.90 24.40
N PHE A 204 7.43 -7.96 24.51
CA PHE A 204 8.68 -8.13 25.25
C PHE A 204 8.43 -7.79 26.72
N THR A 205 8.81 -8.68 27.64
CA THR A 205 8.68 -8.44 29.10
C THR A 205 10.03 -8.22 29.76
N GLN A 206 10.96 -9.14 29.52
CA GLN A 206 12.32 -9.13 30.06
C GLN A 206 13.26 -9.49 28.93
N ILE A 207 14.44 -8.88 28.91
CA ILE A 207 15.45 -9.01 27.88
C ILE A 207 16.81 -9.16 28.56
N ASN A 208 17.72 -9.91 27.92
CA ASN A 208 19.07 -10.08 28.41
C ASN A 208 19.83 -8.74 28.38
N PRO A 209 20.77 -8.51 29.31
CA PRO A 209 21.48 -7.23 29.40
C PRO A 209 22.20 -6.84 28.10
N GLU A 210 22.72 -7.82 27.35
CA GLU A 210 23.40 -7.65 26.06
C GLU A 210 22.53 -6.95 25.00
N ASP A 211 21.23 -7.23 25.00
CA ASP A 211 20.29 -6.78 23.97
C ASP A 211 19.53 -5.51 24.40
N LYS A 212 19.70 -5.03 25.64
CA LYS A 212 18.98 -3.86 26.16
C LYS A 212 19.23 -2.61 25.33
N GLY A 213 20.47 -2.39 24.88
CA GLY A 213 20.81 -1.24 24.03
C GLY A 213 20.10 -1.28 22.67
N ALA A 214 19.95 -2.47 22.07
CA ALA A 214 19.22 -2.63 20.82
C ALA A 214 17.72 -2.40 21.00
N LEU A 215 17.14 -2.90 22.10
CA LEU A 215 15.74 -2.65 22.43
C LEU A 215 15.48 -1.16 22.69
N ALA A 216 16.33 -0.47 23.45
CA ALA A 216 16.15 0.93 23.79
C ALA A 216 16.05 1.81 22.53
N LYS A 217 16.94 1.60 21.55
CA LYS A 217 16.89 2.28 20.25
C LYS A 217 15.59 2.02 19.49
N LEU A 218 15.11 0.77 19.49
CA LEU A 218 13.83 0.42 18.86
C LEU A 218 12.65 1.07 19.60
N VAL A 219 12.66 1.06 20.93
CA VAL A 219 11.61 1.64 21.77
C VAL A 219 11.51 3.15 21.54
N GLU A 220 12.64 3.86 21.47
CA GLU A 220 12.68 5.29 21.19
C GLU A 220 12.10 5.60 19.80
N ALA A 221 12.56 4.92 18.76
CA ALA A 221 12.04 5.07 17.40
C ALA A 221 10.55 4.71 17.28
N ILE A 222 10.07 3.73 18.05
CA ILE A 222 8.66 3.34 18.06
C ILE A 222 7.80 4.36 18.80
N LYS A 223 8.29 4.88 19.93
CA LYS A 223 7.56 5.83 20.78
C LYS A 223 7.26 7.12 20.02
N THR A 224 8.25 7.66 19.31
CA THR A 224 8.11 8.87 18.47
C THR A 224 7.12 8.65 17.32
N ASN A 225 7.08 7.45 16.73
CA ASN A 225 6.19 7.14 15.63
C ASN A 225 4.73 6.89 16.05
N TYR A 226 4.49 6.36 17.25
CA TYR A 226 3.16 5.85 17.66
C TYR A 226 2.60 6.50 18.92
N ASN A 227 3.34 6.52 20.02
CA ASN A 227 2.83 6.96 21.31
C ASN A 227 2.69 8.48 21.36
N ASP A 228 3.70 9.20 20.87
CA ASP A 228 3.75 10.66 20.91
C ASP A 228 2.80 11.28 19.87
N ARG A 229 2.61 10.60 18.73
CA ARG A 229 1.71 11.00 17.64
C ARG A 229 0.25 10.58 17.81
N TYR A 230 -0.13 10.07 18.97
CA TYR A 230 -1.46 9.48 19.15
C TYR A 230 -2.60 10.49 18.94
N GLU A 231 -2.44 11.76 19.35
CA GLU A 231 -3.51 12.75 19.17
C GLU A 231 -3.78 13.04 17.68
N GLU A 232 -2.74 13.10 16.85
CA GLU A 232 -2.91 13.17 15.40
C GLU A 232 -3.68 11.95 14.88
N VAL A 233 -3.23 10.75 15.26
CA VAL A 233 -3.84 9.48 14.83
C VAL A 233 -5.31 9.38 15.24
N ARG A 234 -5.69 9.93 16.39
CA ARG A 234 -7.07 9.94 16.89
C ARG A 234 -8.00 10.83 16.06
N VAL A 235 -7.50 11.91 15.48
CA VAL A 235 -8.29 12.86 14.67
C VAL A 235 -8.26 12.48 13.18
N ASN A 236 -7.27 11.70 12.76
CA ASN A 236 -7.07 11.28 11.37
C ASN A 236 -8.13 10.29 10.87
N HIS A 237 -9.30 10.81 10.51
CA HIS A 237 -10.28 10.12 9.67
C HIS A 237 -9.77 10.02 8.23
N VAL A 238 -9.90 8.84 7.63
CA VAL A 238 -9.58 8.65 6.20
C VAL A 238 -10.86 8.37 5.42
N SER A 239 -11.27 9.37 4.61
CA SER A 239 -11.94 9.33 3.29
C SER A 239 -12.63 10.70 3.07
N ILE A 240 -12.38 11.51 2.05
CA ILE A 240 -12.26 11.30 0.60
C ILE A 240 -11.05 12.11 0.11
N TYR A 241 -9.95 11.48 -0.30
CA TYR A 241 -8.90 12.16 -1.08
C TYR A 241 -8.37 11.36 -2.26
N ILE A 242 -8.87 10.15 -2.56
CA ILE A 242 -8.45 9.48 -3.81
C ILE A 242 -9.20 10.03 -5.04
N LEU A 243 -10.45 10.48 -4.89
CA LEU A 243 -11.17 11.20 -5.97
C LEU A 243 -10.91 12.71 -5.94
N GLN A 244 -10.71 13.31 -4.76
CA GLN A 244 -10.44 14.76 -4.64
C GLN A 244 -9.02 15.12 -5.15
N ILE A 245 -8.00 14.27 -4.94
CA ILE A 245 -6.65 14.50 -5.50
C ILE A 245 -6.65 14.32 -7.02
N CYS A 246 -7.40 13.34 -7.57
CA CYS A 246 -7.46 13.12 -9.01
C CYS A 246 -8.26 14.21 -9.76
N LEU A 247 -9.24 14.84 -9.10
CA LEU A 247 -9.96 16.01 -9.64
C LEU A 247 -9.18 17.32 -9.47
N LYS A 248 -8.36 17.46 -8.42
CA LYS A 248 -7.52 18.66 -8.20
C LYS A 248 -6.22 18.67 -9.02
N THR A 249 -5.76 17.54 -9.52
CA THR A 249 -4.51 17.45 -10.34
C THR A 249 -4.76 17.61 -11.84
N ASN A 250 -6.01 17.78 -12.28
CA ASN A 250 -6.39 18.08 -13.67
C ASN A 250 -7.04 19.46 -13.85
N PHE A 251 -6.81 20.39 -12.92
CA PHE A 251 -7.09 21.80 -13.14
C PHE A 251 -5.77 22.57 -13.04
N PRO A 252 -5.25 23.16 -14.13
CA PRO A 252 -4.14 24.10 -13.99
C PRO A 252 -4.62 25.29 -13.17
N ASN A 253 -3.99 25.47 -12.01
CA ASN A 253 -4.10 26.67 -11.19
C ASN A 253 -3.55 27.85 -12.00
N ASN A 254 -4.45 28.63 -12.60
CA ASN A 254 -4.18 29.99 -13.01
C ASN A 254 -5.30 30.88 -12.47
N LEU A 255 -5.28 31.06 -11.16
CA LEU A 255 -6.01 32.13 -10.48
C LEU A 255 -4.95 33.04 -9.89
N ASN A 256 -4.48 33.98 -10.72
CA ASN A 256 -3.91 35.21 -10.25
C ASN A 256 -4.42 36.37 -11.10
N LEU A 257 -4.96 37.34 -10.38
CA LEU A 257 -4.99 38.76 -10.71
C LEU A 257 -5.92 39.21 -11.83
N PHE A 258 -7.15 39.56 -11.47
CA PHE A 258 -7.79 40.75 -12.04
C PHE A 258 -8.60 41.46 -10.95
N PHE A 259 -7.93 42.33 -10.19
CA PHE A 259 -8.60 43.48 -9.59
C PHE A 259 -9.12 44.33 -10.75
N ARG A 260 -10.43 44.59 -10.73
CA ARG A 260 -11.14 45.35 -11.75
C ARG A 260 -10.81 46.84 -11.57
N SER A 261 -10.06 47.43 -12.48
CA SER A 261 -9.92 48.90 -12.58
C SER A 261 -11.22 49.49 -13.11
N VAL A 262 -11.74 50.51 -12.43
CA VAL A 262 -13.03 51.17 -12.70
C VAL A 262 -12.91 52.33 -13.70
N VAL A 263 -11.74 52.59 -14.28
CA VAL A 263 -11.50 53.88 -14.99
C VAL A 263 -11.22 53.79 -16.49
N THR A 264 -10.84 52.63 -17.06
CA THR A 264 -10.54 52.55 -18.50
C THR A 264 -11.07 51.24 -19.09
N GLY A 265 -12.33 51.26 -19.53
CA GLY A 265 -13.02 50.10 -20.13
C GLY A 265 -12.52 49.73 -21.52
N GLU A 266 -11.29 49.23 -21.64
CA GLU A 266 -10.75 48.69 -22.90
C GLU A 266 -10.51 47.18 -22.84
N VAL A 267 -11.05 46.49 -23.84
CA VAL A 267 -10.91 45.04 -24.06
C VAL A 267 -9.76 44.83 -25.05
N ALA A 268 -8.58 44.47 -24.55
CA ALA A 268 -7.47 44.06 -25.41
C ALA A 268 -7.73 42.63 -25.94
N SER A 269 -8.05 42.56 -27.23
CA SER A 269 -8.18 41.32 -27.99
C SER A 269 -6.79 40.75 -28.31
N TRP A 270 -6.61 39.45 -28.09
CA TRP A 270 -5.51 38.68 -28.66
C TRP A 270 -6.12 37.54 -29.47
N ALA A 271 -6.07 37.67 -30.79
CA ALA A 271 -6.47 36.64 -31.73
C ALA A 271 -5.34 35.61 -31.90
N PRO A 272 -5.61 34.30 -31.82
CA PRO A 272 -4.76 33.29 -32.43
C PRO A 272 -5.15 33.11 -33.90
N ASN A 273 -4.16 33.23 -34.77
CA ASN A 273 -4.20 33.00 -36.22
C ASN A 273 -4.94 31.70 -36.61
N PRO A 274 -5.93 31.73 -37.53
CA PRO A 274 -6.66 30.55 -38.00
C PRO A 274 -6.04 29.99 -39.30
N GLN A 275 -5.75 28.70 -39.33
CA GLN A 275 -5.51 27.95 -40.57
C GLN A 275 -6.16 26.55 -40.51
N PRO A 276 -6.52 25.97 -41.68
CA PRO A 276 -7.92 25.86 -42.04
C PRO A 276 -8.49 24.45 -41.86
N ALA A 277 -9.78 24.40 -41.54
CA ALA A 277 -10.58 23.19 -41.63
C ALA A 277 -11.10 23.02 -43.07
N SER A 278 -10.81 21.87 -43.68
CA SER A 278 -11.63 21.26 -44.74
C SER A 278 -11.84 19.79 -44.38
N LEU A 279 -13.08 19.46 -43.96
CA LEU A 279 -14.12 18.76 -44.73
C LEU A 279 -14.09 17.24 -44.50
N SER A 280 -14.88 16.77 -43.53
CA SER A 280 -16.05 15.93 -43.85
C SER A 280 -16.75 15.38 -42.59
N TRP A 281 -18.06 15.13 -42.75
CA TRP A 281 -19.01 14.43 -41.86
C TRP A 281 -19.64 15.20 -40.69
N ARG A 282 -20.71 15.91 -41.07
CA ARG A 282 -21.85 16.30 -40.23
C ARG A 282 -22.96 15.22 -40.39
N LYS A 283 -23.63 14.89 -39.26
CA LYS A 283 -24.85 14.05 -39.06
C LYS A 283 -24.61 12.53 -39.16
N GLN A 284 -25.00 11.70 -38.18
CA GLN A 284 -26.32 11.66 -37.53
C GLN A 284 -26.24 11.37 -36.00
N ARG A 285 -27.08 12.05 -35.20
CA ARG A 285 -27.43 11.68 -33.83
C ARG A 285 -28.75 10.88 -33.85
N PRO A 286 -28.88 9.77 -33.11
CA PRO A 286 -30.19 9.30 -32.67
C PRO A 286 -30.68 10.14 -31.48
N ARG A 287 -31.91 10.65 -31.60
CA ARG A 287 -32.70 11.20 -30.49
C ARG A 287 -33.30 10.07 -29.67
N SER A 288 -33.60 10.43 -28.42
CA SER A 288 -34.33 9.69 -27.39
C SER A 288 -33.50 8.64 -26.64
N TRP A 289 -33.26 8.92 -25.37
CA TRP A 289 -33.69 8.13 -24.21
C TRP A 289 -33.23 8.89 -22.97
N GLN A 290 -34.18 9.52 -22.28
CA GLN A 290 -33.96 10.17 -20.99
C GLN A 290 -33.56 9.11 -19.94
N PRO A 291 -32.58 9.36 -19.05
CA PRO A 291 -32.41 8.54 -17.88
C PRO A 291 -33.39 8.99 -16.79
N SER A 292 -34.50 8.27 -16.63
CA SER A 292 -35.32 8.36 -15.41
C SER A 292 -34.57 7.65 -14.27
N LEU A 293 -34.00 8.46 -13.38
CA LEU A 293 -33.22 8.01 -12.21
C LEU A 293 -34.06 7.40 -11.08
N VAL A 294 -35.30 6.96 -11.37
CA VAL A 294 -36.28 6.49 -10.37
C VAL A 294 -36.69 5.02 -10.59
N LYS A 295 -36.27 4.36 -11.68
CA LYS A 295 -36.66 2.96 -11.94
C LYS A 295 -35.59 1.88 -11.74
N MET A 296 -34.40 2.23 -11.23
CA MET A 296 -33.31 1.24 -11.02
C MET A 296 -33.14 0.74 -9.57
N PHE A 297 -33.89 1.30 -8.62
CA PHE A 297 -33.92 0.79 -7.25
C PHE A 297 -35.37 0.47 -6.89
N GLY A 298 -35.73 -0.82 -7.00
CA GLY A 298 -36.88 -1.36 -6.32
C GLY A 298 -36.66 -1.31 -4.82
N ILE A 299 -36.95 -0.15 -4.22
CA ILE A 299 -37.12 0.03 -2.78
C ILE A 299 -38.60 0.33 -2.60
N LYS A 300 -39.40 -0.72 -2.46
CA LYS A 300 -40.70 -0.59 -1.82
C LYS A 300 -40.46 -0.69 -0.32
N ASN A 301 -41.00 0.30 0.39
CA ASN A 301 -41.25 0.38 1.83
C ASN A 301 -40.06 0.75 2.73
N LEU A 302 -39.95 2.05 3.03
CA LEU A 302 -39.51 2.50 4.36
C LEU A 302 -40.33 3.72 4.82
N CYS A 303 -41.24 3.43 5.74
CA CYS A 303 -41.86 4.22 6.82
C CYS A 303 -41.76 5.77 6.82
N PRO A 304 -42.89 6.51 6.95
CA PRO A 304 -42.95 7.99 6.96
C PRO A 304 -42.38 8.69 8.21
N LYS A 305 -41.86 7.95 9.20
CA LYS A 305 -41.35 8.54 10.47
C LYS A 305 -39.94 9.14 10.41
N ILE A 306 -39.17 8.90 9.34
CA ILE A 306 -37.80 9.42 9.22
C ILE A 306 -37.80 10.84 8.63
N THR A 307 -38.78 11.16 7.80
CA THR A 307 -38.91 12.49 7.19
C THR A 307 -39.23 13.57 8.22
N GLU A 308 -40.12 13.32 9.20
CA GLU A 308 -40.42 14.31 10.25
C GLU A 308 -39.22 14.60 11.17
N PHE A 309 -38.38 13.61 11.44
CA PHE A 309 -37.23 13.78 12.34
C PHE A 309 -36.17 14.74 11.77
N VAL A 310 -36.03 14.76 10.43
CA VAL A 310 -35.09 15.66 9.75
C VAL A 310 -35.60 17.11 9.72
N TYR A 311 -36.92 17.31 9.67
CA TYR A 311 -37.50 18.66 9.75
C TYR A 311 -37.44 19.23 11.18
N HIS A 312 -37.67 18.39 12.20
CA HIS A 312 -37.58 18.82 13.60
C HIS A 312 -36.16 19.22 14.01
N LEU A 313 -35.12 18.51 13.57
CA LEU A 313 -33.73 18.88 13.85
C LEU A 313 -33.31 20.19 13.16
N LYS A 314 -33.82 20.48 11.97
CA LYS A 314 -33.55 21.76 11.29
C LYS A 314 -34.20 22.94 12.01
N LEU A 315 -35.41 22.78 12.54
CA LEU A 315 -36.10 23.82 13.30
C LEU A 315 -35.44 24.09 14.66
N VAL A 316 -34.97 23.05 15.35
CA VAL A 316 -34.24 23.19 16.62
C VAL A 316 -32.89 23.88 16.44
N LEU A 317 -32.17 23.58 15.34
CA LEU A 317 -30.91 24.27 15.04
C LEU A 317 -31.10 25.75 14.66
N TYR A 318 -32.20 26.11 14.00
CA TYR A 318 -32.47 27.51 13.64
C TYR A 318 -32.83 28.37 14.85
N LYS A 319 -33.47 27.79 15.87
CA LYS A 319 -33.85 28.47 17.12
C LYS A 319 -32.70 28.66 18.12
N LEU A 320 -31.58 27.95 17.93
CA LEU A 320 -30.37 28.06 18.75
C LEU A 320 -29.34 29.05 18.15
N LEU A 321 -29.58 29.54 16.93
CA LEU A 321 -28.70 30.44 16.18
C LEU A 321 -29.31 31.84 15.97
N SER A 322 -30.41 32.16 16.63
CA SER A 322 -31.02 33.50 16.76
C SER A 322 -31.16 33.84 18.23
#